data_AF-A0A3E5EV33-F1
#
_entry.id   AF-A0A3E5EV33-F1
#
_cell.length_a   1.000
_cell.length_b   1.000
_cell.length_c   1.000
_cell.angle_alpha   90.00
_cell.angle_beta   90.00
_cell.angle_gamma   90.00
#
_symmetry.space_group_name_H-M   'P 1'
#
loop_
_entity.id
_entity.type
_entity.pdbx_description
1 polymer ?
#
loop_
_entity_poly.entity_id
_entity_poly.type
_entity_poly.pdbx_seq_one_letter_code
_entity_poly.pdbx_strand_id
1 'polypeptide(L)'
;HIDYDELDAFFTVNKKLADKYGMKCWTNTETFDRDMPIDFLPIKFDKLRMKLEAAKRAGYDKAITFEFSHFMSPQSAYLQAGHLYNRYKDFFNLK
;
A
#
# COMPACT_ATOMS: atom_id res chain seq x y z
N HIS A 1 11.51 -7.57 -2.50
CA HIS A 1 10.78 -6.31 -2.66
C HIS A 1 10.58 -6.13 -4.16
N ILE A 2 9.42 -5.64 -4.62
CA ILE A 2 9.19 -5.29 -6.03
C ILE A 2 9.46 -3.80 -6.13
N ASP A 3 10.33 -3.40 -7.04
CA ASP A 3 10.65 -1.99 -7.22
C ASP A 3 9.44 -1.22 -7.81
N TYR A 4 9.37 0.08 -7.56
CA TYR A 4 8.18 0.88 -7.88
C TYR A 4 7.88 0.96 -9.38
N ASP A 5 8.90 0.82 -10.22
CA ASP A 5 8.82 0.76 -11.69
C ASP A 5 8.32 -0.60 -12.20
N GLU A 6 8.51 -1.67 -11.44
CA GLU A 6 8.03 -3.01 -11.78
C GLU A 6 6.56 -3.25 -11.40
N LEU A 7 5.97 -2.39 -10.55
CA LEU A 7 4.61 -2.56 -10.02
C LEU A 7 3.56 -2.76 -11.11
N ASP A 8 3.61 -1.96 -12.19
CA ASP A 8 2.62 -2.04 -13.27
C ASP A 8 2.70 -3.38 -14.02
N ALA A 9 3.90 -3.93 -14.20
CA ALA A 9 4.11 -5.23 -14.84
C ALA A 9 3.52 -6.37 -14.00
N PHE A 10 3.89 -6.43 -12.71
CA PHE A 10 3.38 -7.46 -11.79
C PHE A 10 1.87 -7.34 -11.59
N PHE A 11 1.34 -6.12 -11.44
CA PHE A 11 -0.09 -5.93 -11.20
C PHE A 11 -0.93 -6.30 -12.42
N THR A 12 -0.44 -5.99 -13.62
CA THR A 12 -1.11 -6.40 -14.86
C THR A 12 -1.19 -7.92 -14.99
N VAL A 13 -0.11 -8.64 -14.66
CA VAL A 13 -0.08 -10.11 -14.72
C VAL A 13 -1.02 -10.71 -13.68
N ASN A 14 -0.98 -10.21 -12.44
CA ASN A 14 -1.84 -10.69 -11.36
C ASN A 14 -3.33 -10.46 -11.68
N LYS A 15 -3.67 -9.30 -12.23
CA LYS A 15 -5.05 -9.02 -12.65
C LYS A 15 -5.49 -9.95 -13.77
N LYS A 16 -4.68 -10.16 -14.81
CA LYS A 16 -4.97 -11.10 -15.89
C LYS A 16 -5.21 -12.52 -15.39
N LEU A 17 -4.42 -12.99 -14.42
CA LEU A 17 -4.61 -14.30 -13.80
C LEU A 17 -5.92 -14.35 -13.02
N ALA A 18 -6.19 -13.33 -12.19
CA ALA A 18 -7.44 -13.27 -11.44
C ALA A 18 -8.66 -13.30 -12.38
N ASP A 19 -8.65 -12.50 -13.45
CA ASP A 19 -9.73 -12.44 -14.43
C ASP A 19 -9.91 -13.77 -15.17
N LYS A 20 -8.80 -14.41 -15.58
CA LYS A 20 -8.82 -15.73 -16.25
C LYS A 20 -9.51 -16.81 -15.40
N TYR A 21 -9.38 -16.73 -14.08
CA TYR A 21 -9.93 -17.72 -13.15
C TYR A 21 -11.17 -17.22 -12.39
N GLY A 22 -11.73 -16.06 -12.76
CA GLY A 22 -12.92 -15.50 -12.10
C GLY A 22 -12.71 -15.12 -10.63
N MET A 23 -11.47 -14.82 -10.23
CA MET A 23 -11.10 -14.44 -8.85
C MET A 23 -11.14 -12.93 -8.65
N LYS A 24 -11.31 -12.51 -7.39
CA LYS A 24 -11.08 -11.12 -6.99
C LYS A 24 -9.60 -10.83 -6.84
N CYS A 25 -9.15 -9.72 -7.42
CA CYS A 25 -7.74 -9.31 -7.38
C CYS A 25 -7.57 -8.24 -6.31
N TRP A 26 -6.96 -8.60 -5.19
CA TRP A 26 -6.70 -7.69 -4.07
C TRP A 26 -5.21 -7.39 -3.97
N THR A 27 -4.87 -6.20 -3.45
CA THR A 27 -3.49 -5.87 -3.08
C THR A 27 -3.38 -5.83 -1.57
N ASN A 28 -2.36 -6.50 -1.03
CA ASN A 28 -1.88 -6.23 0.32
C ASN A 28 -0.81 -5.15 0.24
N THR A 29 -1.22 -3.90 0.45
CA THR A 29 -0.32 -2.75 0.36
C THR A 29 0.36 -2.55 1.71
N GLU A 30 1.57 -3.08 1.84
CA GLU A 30 2.40 -2.96 3.05
C GLU A 30 2.59 -1.49 3.44
N THR A 31 2.28 -1.16 4.69
CA THR A 31 2.40 0.21 5.23
C THR A 31 3.67 0.42 6.05
N PHE A 32 4.60 -0.53 5.98
CA PHE A 32 5.95 -0.45 6.53
C PHE A 32 7.01 -0.34 5.42
N ASP A 33 8.16 0.26 5.74
CA ASP A 33 9.26 0.47 4.79
C ASP A 33 10.27 -0.67 4.88
N ARG A 34 10.57 -1.30 3.73
CA ARG A 34 11.57 -2.38 3.61
C ARG A 34 12.96 -1.86 3.22
N ASP A 35 13.07 -0.58 2.87
CA ASP A 35 14.30 0.00 2.32
C ASP A 35 15.10 0.75 3.41
N MET A 36 14.75 0.54 4.67
CA MET A 36 15.38 1.18 5.83
C MET A 36 16.27 0.18 6.58
N PRO A 37 17.32 0.63 7.27
CA PRO A 37 18.19 -0.25 8.06
C PRO A 37 17.54 -0.82 9.32
N ILE A 38 16.28 -0.45 9.62
CA ILE A 38 15.49 -0.96 10.74
C ILE A 38 14.27 -1.67 10.16
N ASP A 39 14.18 -2.98 10.41
CA ASP A 39 13.07 -3.83 9.99
C ASP A 39 12.03 -3.98 11.12
N PHE A 40 10.88 -3.29 11.12
CA PHE A 40 10.37 -2.32 10.14
C PHE A 40 9.73 -1.10 10.81
N LEU A 41 9.75 0.04 10.12
CA LEU A 41 9.07 1.29 10.51
C LEU A 41 8.00 1.71 9.48
N PRO A 42 7.09 2.65 9.80
CA PRO A 42 6.07 3.12 8.85
C PRO A 42 6.67 3.62 7.53
N ILE A 43 6.02 3.28 6.42
CA ILE A 43 6.46 3.61 5.07
C ILE A 43 6.35 5.11 4.77
N LYS A 44 7.22 5.65 3.91
CA LYS A 44 7.01 6.98 3.33
C LYS A 44 5.69 7.02 2.55
N PHE A 45 4.90 8.09 2.74
CA PHE A 45 3.60 8.23 2.08
C PHE A 45 3.65 8.12 0.55
N ASP A 46 4.66 8.70 -0.11
CA ASP A 46 4.78 8.61 -1.57
C ASP A 46 4.88 7.17 -2.07
N LYS A 47 5.60 6.32 -1.34
CA LYS A 47 5.72 4.88 -1.64
C LYS A 47 4.38 4.16 -1.50
N LEU A 48 3.63 4.46 -0.44
CA LEU A 48 2.26 3.96 -0.25
C LEU A 48 1.35 4.42 -1.39
N ARG A 49 1.37 5.71 -1.73
CA ARG A 49 0.56 6.31 -2.79
C ARG A 49 0.84 5.67 -4.14
N MET A 50 2.10 5.50 -4.53
CA MET A 50 2.48 4.86 -5.80
C MET A 50 1.92 3.44 -5.91
N LYS A 51 1.99 2.65 -4.83
CA LYS A 51 1.40 1.30 -4.79
C LYS A 51 -0.13 1.31 -4.95
N LEU A 52 -0.83 2.23 -4.28
CA LEU A 52 -2.28 2.37 -4.39
C LEU A 52 -2.72 2.85 -5.79
N GLU A 53 -1.98 3.79 -6.37
CA GLU A 53 -2.23 4.28 -7.73
C GLU A 53 -2.00 3.19 -8.78
N ALA A 54 -0.93 2.39 -8.64
CA ALA A 54 -0.67 1.24 -9.51
C ALA A 54 -1.82 0.21 -9.43
N ALA A 55 -2.28 -0.13 -8.21
CA ALA A 55 -3.39 -1.06 -8.02
C ALA A 55 -4.69 -0.53 -8.66
N LYS A 56 -4.93 0.77 -8.53
CA LYS A 56 -6.07 1.44 -9.18
C LYS A 56 -5.97 1.40 -10.70
N ARG A 57 -4.80 1.70 -11.28
CA ARG A 57 -4.56 1.61 -12.74
C ARG A 57 -4.76 0.20 -13.27
N ALA A 58 -4.31 -0.80 -12.52
CA ALA A 58 -4.48 -2.21 -12.87
C ALA A 58 -5.90 -2.76 -12.62
N GLY A 59 -6.83 -1.95 -12.08
CA GLY A 59 -8.22 -2.37 -11.88
C GLY A 59 -8.42 -3.39 -10.76
N TYR A 60 -7.64 -3.28 -9.67
CA TYR A 60 -7.80 -4.16 -8.51
C TYR A 60 -9.11 -3.90 -7.77
N ASP A 61 -9.72 -4.95 -7.23
CA ASP A 61 -11.02 -4.89 -6.56
C ASP A 61 -10.94 -4.29 -5.14
N LYS A 62 -9.82 -4.49 -4.44
CA LYS A 62 -9.65 -4.05 -3.06
C LYS A 62 -8.18 -3.87 -2.68
N ALA A 63 -7.91 -2.89 -1.84
CA ALA A 63 -6.64 -2.76 -1.13
C ALA A 63 -6.86 -3.02 0.36
N ILE A 64 -5.99 -3.83 0.95
CA ILE A 64 -5.86 -4.05 2.39
C ILE A 64 -4.42 -3.79 2.80
N THR A 65 -4.14 -3.70 4.10
CA THR A 65 -2.76 -3.50 4.58
C THR A 65 -2.41 -4.46 5.72
N PHE A 66 -1.16 -4.92 5.69
CA PHE A 66 -0.40 -5.29 6.87
C PHE A 66 0.51 -4.09 7.22
N GLU A 67 0.24 -3.33 8.28
CA GLU A 67 -0.91 -3.39 9.19
C GLU A 67 -1.26 -1.97 9.69
N PHE A 68 -2.54 -1.73 9.98
CA PHE A 68 -3.00 -0.42 10.43
C PHE A 68 -2.47 -0.06 11.83
N SER A 69 -2.60 -0.95 12.81
CA SER A 69 -2.32 -0.63 14.22
C SER A 69 -0.89 -0.14 14.45
N HIS A 70 0.10 -0.82 13.87
CA HIS A 70 1.50 -0.45 14.02
C HIS A 70 1.93 0.65 13.05
N PHE A 71 1.45 0.65 11.80
CA PHE A 71 2.07 1.46 10.76
C PHE A 71 1.22 2.62 10.25
N MET A 72 -0.07 2.69 10.62
CA MET A 72 -0.94 3.82 10.24
C MET A 72 -1.78 4.36 11.40
N SER A 73 -1.78 3.76 12.59
CA SER A 73 -2.63 4.24 13.68
C SER A 73 -2.06 5.52 14.29
N PRO A 74 -2.90 6.53 14.58
CA PRO A 74 -2.53 7.64 15.46
C PRO A 74 -2.09 7.20 16.87
N GLN A 75 -2.47 5.99 17.30
CA GLN A 75 -2.14 5.39 18.59
C GLN A 75 -0.93 4.44 18.53
N SER A 76 -0.24 4.35 17.39
CA SER A 76 0.95 3.52 17.28
C SER A 76 2.08 4.02 18.20
N ALA A 77 2.91 3.10 18.69
CA ALA A 77 4.19 3.43 19.31
C ALA A 77 5.15 4.13 18.32
N TYR A 78 4.97 3.91 17.02
CA TYR A 78 5.69 4.62 15.96
C TYR A 78 4.96 5.92 15.63
N LEU A 79 5.45 7.06 16.12
CA LEU A 79 4.84 8.38 15.89
C LEU A 79 4.65 8.70 14.39
N GLN A 80 5.54 8.16 13.54
CA GLN A 80 5.49 8.28 12.09
C GLN A 80 4.21 7.70 11.48
N ALA A 81 3.58 6.70 12.14
CA ALA A 81 2.32 6.12 11.71
C ALA A 81 1.16 7.14 11.76
N GLY A 82 1.12 7.96 12.82
CA GLY A 82 0.14 9.04 12.93
C GLY A 82 0.34 10.11 11.86
N HIS A 83 1.58 10.42 11.50
CA HIS A 83 1.87 11.32 10.37
C HIS A 83 1.46 10.70 9.04
N LEU A 84 1.72 9.40 8.82
CA LEU A 84 1.29 8.68 7.62
C LEU A 84 -0.24 8.68 7.49
N TYR A 85 -0.96 8.47 8.60
CA TYR A 85 -2.42 8.54 8.64
C TYR A 85 -2.94 9.89 8.18
N ASN A 86 -2.38 10.98 8.69
CA ASN A 86 -2.80 12.32 8.31
C ASN A 86 -2.57 12.60 6.82
N ARG A 87 -1.42 12.19 6.27
CA ARG A 87 -1.16 12.31 4.83
C ARG A 87 -2.10 11.47 3.98
N TYR A 88 -2.43 10.27 4.44
CA TYR A 88 -3.43 9.43 3.79
C TYR A 88 -4.82 10.10 3.79
N LYS A 89 -5.26 10.64 4.94
CA LYS A 89 -6.53 11.38 5.03
C LYS A 89 -6.56 12.59 4.11
N ASP A 90 -5.51 13.40 4.10
CA ASP A 90 -5.43 14.59 3.24
C ASP A 90 -5.56 14.20 1.76
N PHE A 91 -4.80 13.19 1.32
CA PHE A 91 -4.82 12.75 -0.07
C PHE A 91 -6.19 12.24 -0.53
N PHE A 92 -6.90 11.53 0.35
CA PHE A 92 -8.24 11.01 0.06
C PHE A 92 -9.38 11.93 0.50
N ASN A 93 -9.09 13.15 1.00
CA ASN A 93 -10.07 14.09 1.55
C ASN A 93 -11.00 13.45 2.59
N LEU A 94 -10.45 12.65 3.51
CA LEU A 94 -11.19 12.01 4.59
C LEU A 94 -11.39 12.98 5.76
N LYS A 95 -12.62 13.06 6.27
CA LYS A 95 -12.98 13.89 7.42
C LYS A 95 -12.51 13.28 8.74
#